data_AF-Q9RWT7-F1
#
_entry.id   AF-Q9RWT7-F1
#
_cell.length_a   1.000
_cell.length_b   1.000
_cell.length_c   1.000
_cell.angle_alpha   90.00
_cell.angle_beta   90.00
_cell.angle_gamma   90.00
#
_symmetry.space_group_name_H-M   'P 1'
#
loop_
_entity.id
_entity.type
_entity.pdbx_description
1 polymer ?
#
loop_
_entity_poly.entity_id
_entity_poly.type
_entity_poly.pdbx_seq_one_letter_code
_entity_poly.pdbx_strand_id
1 'polypeptide(L)'
;MKRLLCLALLLVTATASAGSLRGALIVASDGTFLGTCDGKYSATSIANDYGKYGNAYSATSMFNTYSQYGSDYGSLSAFNDYSSSAPYLLGADASLLKMFTSFSYRPTPGIVKALRSSGGARVSTNRALAKAIDPNVLRVACENP
;
A
#
# COMPACT_ATOMS: atom_id res chain seq x y z
N MET A 1 -57.41 24.03 1.07
CA MET A 1 -56.33 24.37 2.02
C MET A 1 -55.39 23.16 2.15
N LYS A 2 -54.07 23.39 2.24
CA LYS A 2 -52.96 22.45 2.52
C LYS A 2 -52.49 21.66 1.27
N ARG A 3 -51.61 22.23 0.45
CA ARG A 3 -50.13 22.20 0.61
C ARG A 3 -49.62 20.78 0.92
N LEU A 4 -49.36 19.97 -0.10
CA LEU A 4 -48.33 18.95 -0.02
C LEU A 4 -47.23 19.32 -1.01
N LEU A 5 -46.41 20.23 -0.51
CA LEU A 5 -45.12 20.61 -1.04
C LEU A 5 -44.10 19.56 -0.60
N CYS A 6 -43.20 19.19 -1.52
CA CYS A 6 -41.89 18.61 -1.28
C CYS A 6 -41.79 17.30 -0.47
N LEU A 7 -41.50 16.21 -1.17
CA LEU A 7 -40.33 15.41 -0.82
C LEU A 7 -39.83 14.63 -2.04
N ALA A 8 -39.11 15.33 -2.93
CA ALA A 8 -38.20 14.65 -3.84
C ALA A 8 -37.08 14.06 -2.98
N LEU A 9 -37.21 12.78 -2.64
CA LEU A 9 -36.13 12.02 -2.01
C LEU A 9 -35.06 11.81 -3.07
N LEU A 10 -34.20 12.81 -3.24
CA LEU A 10 -32.97 12.68 -3.99
C LEU A 10 -32.07 11.76 -3.17
N LEU A 11 -32.19 10.46 -3.39
CA LEU A 11 -31.22 9.49 -2.88
C LEU A 11 -29.94 9.70 -3.68
N VAL A 12 -29.11 10.65 -3.22
CA VAL A 12 -27.72 10.75 -3.67
C VAL A 12 -27.05 9.48 -3.19
N THR A 13 -27.04 8.45 -4.04
CA THR A 13 -26.17 7.31 -3.84
C THR A 13 -24.75 7.84 -3.97
N ALA A 14 -24.10 8.07 -2.83
CA ALA A 14 -22.66 8.25 -2.81
C ALA A 14 -22.06 6.95 -3.33
N THR A 15 -21.72 6.90 -4.63
CA THR A 15 -20.80 5.90 -5.13
C THR A 15 -19.49 6.19 -4.44
N ALA A 16 -19.23 5.50 -3.34
CA ALA A 16 -17.87 5.34 -2.86
C ALA A 16 -17.13 4.70 -4.02
N SER A 17 -16.36 5.50 -4.77
CA SER A 17 -15.40 4.93 -5.70
C SER A 17 -14.48 4.09 -4.82
N ALA A 18 -14.62 2.76 -4.87
CA ALA A 18 -13.56 1.88 -4.44
C ALA A 18 -12.33 2.36 -5.22
N GLY A 19 -11.45 3.12 -4.57
CA GLY A 19 -10.30 3.71 -5.22
C GLY A 19 -9.50 2.56 -5.81
N SER A 20 -9.35 2.54 -7.13
CA SER A 20 -8.55 1.52 -7.78
C SER A 20 -7.16 1.55 -7.16
N LEU A 21 -6.68 0.38 -6.76
CA LEU A 21 -5.32 0.25 -6.24
C LEU A 21 -4.29 0.35 -7.36
N ARG A 22 -4.73 0.41 -8.63
CA ARG A 22 -3.85 0.48 -9.79
C ARG A 22 -2.89 1.65 -9.67
N GLY A 23 -1.59 1.36 -9.74
CA GLY A 23 -0.52 2.34 -9.60
C GLY A 23 -0.19 2.73 -8.16
N ALA A 24 -0.87 2.17 -7.15
CA ALA A 24 -0.53 2.39 -5.74
C ALA A 24 0.89 1.88 -5.45
N LEU A 25 1.57 2.56 -4.53
CA LEU A 25 2.97 2.29 -4.16
C LEU A 25 3.03 1.72 -2.75
N ILE A 26 3.92 0.75 -2.54
CA ILE A 26 4.24 0.24 -1.21
C ILE A 26 5.65 0.67 -0.83
N VAL A 27 5.77 1.34 0.31
CA VAL A 27 7.04 1.91 0.79
C VAL A 27 7.22 1.55 2.27
N ALA A 28 8.39 1.03 2.63
CA ALA A 28 8.74 0.73 4.01
C ALA A 28 8.93 2.01 4.85
N SER A 29 8.91 1.89 6.18
CA SER A 29 9.07 3.04 7.09
C SER A 29 10.46 3.68 7.09
N ASP A 30 11.44 3.03 6.45
CA ASP A 30 12.79 3.56 6.16
C ASP A 30 12.84 4.27 4.78
N GLY A 31 11.75 4.23 4.00
CA GLY A 31 11.65 4.78 2.66
C GLY A 31 11.99 3.78 1.54
N THR A 32 12.32 2.53 1.86
CA THR A 32 12.61 1.53 0.82
C THR A 32 11.36 1.24 -0.01
N PHE A 33 11.49 1.31 -1.33
CA PHE A 33 10.44 0.93 -2.26
C PHE A 33 10.25 -0.59 -2.26
N LEU A 34 9.02 -1.04 -1.99
CA LEU A 34 8.66 -2.45 -1.88
C LEU A 34 7.76 -2.94 -3.02
N GLY A 35 7.43 -2.08 -3.97
CA GLY A 35 6.67 -2.45 -5.18
C GLY A 35 5.46 -1.56 -5.45
N THR A 36 4.75 -1.90 -6.51
CA THR A 36 3.48 -1.28 -6.91
C THR A 36 2.33 -2.28 -6.95
N CYS A 37 1.13 -1.78 -7.20
CA CYS A 37 -0.07 -2.56 -7.47
C CYS A 37 -0.48 -2.38 -8.94
N ASP A 38 0.18 -3.09 -9.86
CA ASP A 38 0.04 -2.90 -11.32
C ASP A 38 -0.29 -4.20 -12.09
N GLY A 39 -0.82 -5.21 -11.39
CA GLY A 39 -1.14 -6.50 -11.98
C GLY A 39 0.01 -7.50 -11.91
N LYS A 40 -0.31 -8.80 -12.03
CA LYS A 40 0.64 -9.91 -11.87
C LYS A 40 1.77 -9.99 -12.91
N TYR A 41 1.65 -9.28 -14.03
CA TYR A 41 2.65 -9.28 -15.10
C TYR A 41 3.60 -8.08 -15.06
N SER A 42 3.35 -7.10 -14.19
CA SER A 42 4.23 -5.93 -14.07
C SER A 42 5.50 -6.27 -13.28
N ALA A 43 6.66 -5.80 -13.76
CA ALA A 43 7.95 -6.06 -13.14
C ALA A 43 8.10 -5.45 -11.73
N THR A 44 7.37 -4.36 -11.46
CA THR A 44 7.38 -3.67 -10.16
C THR A 44 6.27 -4.13 -9.22
N SER A 45 5.33 -4.95 -9.69
CA SER A 45 4.15 -5.30 -8.94
C SER A 45 4.44 -6.31 -7.83
N ILE A 46 3.81 -6.10 -6.67
CA ILE A 46 3.85 -7.04 -5.55
C ILE A 46 3.06 -8.32 -5.82
N ALA A 47 2.17 -8.31 -6.83
CA ALA A 47 1.42 -9.49 -7.28
C ALA A 47 2.17 -10.31 -8.34
N ASN A 48 3.37 -9.87 -8.75
CA ASN A 48 4.21 -10.63 -9.65
C ASN A 48 5.15 -11.53 -8.83
N ASP A 49 4.74 -12.78 -8.62
CA ASP A 49 5.49 -13.79 -7.86
C ASP A 49 6.85 -14.15 -8.51
N TYR A 50 7.09 -13.74 -9.76
CA TYR A 50 8.39 -13.88 -10.44
C TYR A 50 9.21 -12.57 -10.43
N GLY A 51 8.58 -11.45 -10.09
CA GLY A 51 9.18 -10.12 -10.06
C GLY A 51 9.98 -9.86 -8.78
N LYS A 52 10.84 -8.84 -8.82
CA LYS A 52 11.71 -8.47 -7.69
C LYS A 52 10.93 -8.11 -6.40
N TYR A 53 9.70 -7.63 -6.53
CA TYR A 53 8.93 -7.08 -5.41
C TYR A 53 7.80 -8.00 -4.91
N GLY A 54 7.38 -8.97 -5.72
CA GLY A 54 6.38 -9.98 -5.32
C GLY A 54 6.98 -11.33 -4.96
N ASN A 55 8.16 -11.70 -5.49
CA ASN A 55 8.71 -13.03 -5.25
C ASN A 55 9.12 -13.28 -3.79
N ALA A 56 9.06 -14.52 -3.32
CA ALA A 56 9.35 -14.88 -1.92
C ALA A 56 10.85 -14.95 -1.58
N TYR A 57 11.76 -14.69 -2.51
CA TYR A 57 13.21 -14.86 -2.33
C TYR A 57 13.99 -13.54 -2.37
N SER A 58 13.35 -12.45 -2.80
CA SER A 58 13.97 -11.14 -2.97
C SER A 58 14.11 -10.43 -1.64
N ALA A 59 15.26 -9.78 -1.42
CA ALA A 59 15.51 -9.00 -0.21
C ALA A 59 14.59 -7.78 -0.06
N THR A 60 13.97 -7.31 -1.15
CA THR A 60 13.03 -6.16 -1.14
C THR A 60 11.57 -6.58 -1.28
N SER A 61 11.26 -7.88 -1.20
CA SER A 61 9.89 -8.37 -1.20
C SER A 61 9.35 -8.45 0.22
N MET A 62 8.12 -7.96 0.41
CA MET A 62 7.38 -8.14 1.66
C MET A 62 6.89 -9.58 1.85
N PHE A 63 6.93 -10.42 0.81
CA PHE A 63 6.57 -11.84 0.88
C PHE A 63 7.78 -12.76 1.06
N ASN A 64 8.97 -12.21 1.27
CA ASN A 64 10.13 -12.97 1.68
C ASN A 64 10.21 -13.04 3.21
N THR A 65 9.95 -14.20 3.78
CA THR A 65 9.93 -14.46 5.23
C THR A 65 11.30 -14.35 5.91
N TYR A 66 12.38 -14.27 5.12
CA TYR A 66 13.74 -14.02 5.61
C TYR A 66 14.18 -12.56 5.43
N SER A 67 13.37 -11.71 4.79
CA SER A 67 13.69 -10.29 4.62
C SER A 67 13.23 -9.45 5.82
N GLN A 68 13.85 -8.29 6.01
CA GLN A 68 13.41 -7.33 7.03
C GLN A 68 11.99 -6.78 6.80
N TYR A 69 11.44 -6.95 5.59
CA TYR A 69 10.13 -6.45 5.16
C TYR A 69 9.04 -7.53 5.16
N GLY A 70 9.40 -8.80 5.26
CA GLY A 70 8.45 -9.93 5.22
C GLY A 70 8.56 -10.94 6.36
N SER A 71 9.63 -10.89 7.17
CA SER A 71 9.80 -11.78 8.32
C SER A 71 8.87 -11.43 9.47
N ASP A 72 8.38 -12.42 10.22
CA ASP A 72 7.58 -12.24 11.44
C ASP A 72 8.33 -11.48 12.55
N TYR A 73 9.65 -11.38 12.46
CA TYR A 73 10.50 -10.67 13.42
C TYR A 73 11.04 -9.34 12.88
N GLY A 74 10.81 -9.03 11.60
CA GLY A 74 11.34 -7.84 10.95
C GLY A 74 10.70 -6.56 11.52
N SER A 75 11.51 -5.60 11.95
CA SER A 75 10.99 -4.32 12.48
C SER A 75 10.26 -3.49 11.43
N LEU A 76 10.55 -3.70 10.14
CA LEU A 76 9.92 -3.05 8.99
C LEU A 76 8.89 -3.96 8.28
N SER A 77 8.57 -5.11 8.87
CA SER A 77 7.80 -6.15 8.20
C SER A 77 6.31 -5.90 8.19
N ALA A 78 5.68 -6.28 7.07
CA ALA A 78 4.22 -6.33 6.97
C ALA A 78 3.60 -7.50 7.78
N PHE A 79 4.40 -8.53 8.10
CA PHE A 79 3.94 -9.75 8.79
C PHE A 79 4.33 -9.81 10.27
N ASN A 80 5.05 -8.80 10.78
CA ASN A 80 5.36 -8.71 12.20
C ASN A 80 4.23 -7.99 12.95
N ASP A 81 3.46 -8.74 13.72
CA ASP A 81 2.34 -8.24 14.54
C ASP A 81 2.77 -7.23 15.63
N TYR A 82 4.06 -7.17 15.96
CA TYR A 82 4.62 -6.24 16.95
C TYR A 82 5.33 -5.05 16.29
N SER A 83 5.39 -4.98 14.96
CA SER A 83 6.01 -3.85 14.27
C SER A 83 5.18 -2.57 14.43
N SER A 84 5.82 -1.51 14.90
CA SER A 84 5.32 -0.13 14.86
C SER A 84 5.75 0.62 13.59
N SER A 85 6.57 -0.02 12.76
CA SER A 85 7.20 0.55 11.56
C SER A 85 6.84 -0.23 10.29
N ALA A 86 5.67 -0.87 10.28
CA ALA A 86 5.13 -1.58 9.13
C ALA A 86 5.04 -0.68 7.87
N PRO A 87 5.11 -1.24 6.66
CA PRO A 87 5.07 -0.49 5.41
C PRO A 87 3.77 0.29 5.20
N TYR A 88 3.80 1.24 4.26
CA TYR A 88 2.65 2.06 3.87
C TYR A 88 2.24 1.79 2.44
N LEU A 89 0.93 1.73 2.21
CA LEU A 89 0.30 1.83 0.91
C LEU A 89 -0.04 3.29 0.65
N LEU A 90 0.53 3.82 -0.43
CA LEU A 90 0.31 5.16 -0.93
C LEU A 90 -0.54 5.10 -2.20
N GLY A 91 -1.44 6.06 -2.38
CA GLY A 91 -2.21 6.19 -3.62
C GLY A 91 -1.32 6.37 -4.84
N ALA A 92 -1.87 6.09 -6.02
CA ALA A 92 -1.15 6.24 -7.27
C ALA A 92 -0.68 7.69 -7.48
N ASP A 93 0.64 7.86 -7.62
CA ASP A 93 1.27 9.14 -7.89
C ASP A 93 2.52 8.92 -8.76
N ALA A 94 2.46 9.41 -10.00
CA ALA A 94 3.53 9.23 -10.98
C ALA A 94 4.84 9.94 -10.59
N SER A 95 4.75 11.04 -9.82
CA SER A 95 5.92 11.76 -9.32
C SER A 95 6.60 10.96 -8.21
N LEU A 96 5.82 10.40 -7.29
CA LEU A 96 6.34 9.49 -6.27
C LEU A 96 6.95 8.24 -6.91
N LEU A 97 6.29 7.65 -7.91
CA LEU A 97 6.82 6.48 -8.60
C LEU A 97 8.19 6.77 -9.22
N LYS A 98 8.30 7.83 -10.03
CA LYS A 98 9.58 8.25 -10.61
C LYS A 98 10.65 8.51 -9.55
N MET A 99 10.27 9.12 -8.43
CA MET A 99 11.17 9.40 -7.32
C MET A 99 11.71 8.10 -6.70
N PHE A 100 10.83 7.16 -6.34
CA PHE A 100 11.20 5.91 -5.68
C PHE A 100 11.91 4.90 -6.58
N THR A 101 11.70 4.95 -7.89
CA THR A 101 12.38 4.08 -8.85
C THR A 101 13.69 4.67 -9.39
N SER A 102 14.03 5.91 -9.02
CA SER A 102 15.27 6.54 -9.46
C SER A 102 16.48 5.95 -8.73
N PHE A 103 17.49 5.50 -9.48
CA PHE A 103 18.67 4.80 -8.96
C PHE A 103 19.47 5.60 -7.92
N SER A 104 19.38 6.94 -7.98
CA SER A 104 20.10 7.85 -7.07
C SER A 104 19.26 8.35 -5.90
N TYR A 105 17.98 7.99 -5.86
CA TYR A 105 17.08 8.52 -4.85
C TYR A 105 17.30 7.83 -3.50
N ARG A 106 17.62 8.64 -2.48
CA ARG A 106 17.69 8.23 -1.09
C ARG A 106 16.68 9.04 -0.30
N PRO A 107 15.55 8.45 0.14
CA PRO A 107 14.55 9.19 0.88
C PRO A 107 15.15 9.70 2.19
N THR A 108 15.01 11.00 2.45
CA THR A 108 15.44 11.59 3.72
C THR A 108 14.42 11.27 4.81
N PRO A 109 14.82 11.24 6.09
CA PRO A 109 13.87 11.02 7.19
C PRO A 109 12.66 11.97 7.17
N GLY A 110 12.84 13.20 6.68
CA GLY A 110 11.77 14.19 6.51
C GLY A 110 10.76 13.80 5.44
N ILE A 111 11.21 13.33 4.27
CA ILE A 111 10.31 12.84 3.21
C ILE A 111 9.56 11.60 3.70
N VAL A 112 10.28 10.67 4.34
CA VAL A 112 9.63 9.48 4.88
C VAL A 112 8.56 9.87 5.89
N LYS A 113 8.84 10.79 6.83
CA LYS A 113 7.87 11.32 7.80
C LYS A 113 6.65 11.98 7.12
N ALA A 114 6.87 12.75 6.06
CA ALA A 114 5.78 13.37 5.31
C ALA A 114 4.86 12.33 4.66
N LEU A 115 5.43 11.24 4.11
CA LEU A 115 4.66 10.12 3.57
C LEU A 115 3.88 9.35 4.65
N ARG A 116 4.43 9.23 5.88
CA ARG A 116 3.66 8.67 7.02
C ARG A 116 2.47 9.56 7.36
N SER A 117 2.66 10.88 7.25
CA SER A 117 1.71 11.90 7.68
C SER A 117 0.61 12.15 6.63
N SER A 118 0.80 11.71 5.38
CA SER A 118 -0.18 11.90 4.29
C SER A 118 -1.37 10.93 4.32
N GLY A 119 -1.43 10.00 5.28
CA GLY A 119 -2.63 9.17 5.51
C GLY A 119 -2.71 7.87 4.69
N GLY A 120 -1.57 7.39 4.16
CA GLY A 120 -1.47 6.05 3.58
C GLY A 120 -1.89 4.95 4.57
N ALA A 121 -2.51 3.88 4.07
CA ALA A 121 -2.87 2.74 4.92
C ALA A 121 -1.61 1.95 5.29
N ARG A 122 -1.55 1.39 6.50
CA ARG A 122 -0.48 0.45 6.85
C ARG A 122 -0.70 -0.86 6.11
N VAL A 123 0.35 -1.45 5.57
CA VAL A 123 0.33 -2.83 5.08
C VAL A 123 0.84 -3.69 6.22
N SER A 124 -0.07 -4.33 6.97
CA SER A 124 0.30 -5.05 8.18
C SER A 124 -0.77 -6.07 8.60
N THR A 125 -0.33 -7.19 9.16
CA THR A 125 -1.18 -8.13 9.92
C THR A 125 -1.54 -7.61 11.32
N ASN A 126 -0.82 -6.59 11.82
CA ASN A 126 -1.05 -6.00 13.14
C ASN A 126 -2.42 -5.29 13.20
N ARG A 127 -3.38 -5.93 13.88
CA ARG A 127 -4.74 -5.43 14.05
C ARG A 127 -4.86 -4.23 14.99
N ALA A 128 -3.82 -3.88 15.75
CA ALA A 128 -3.82 -2.71 16.64
C ALA A 128 -3.62 -1.38 15.89
N LEU A 129 -3.19 -1.41 14.62
CA LEU A 129 -2.99 -0.21 13.82
C LEU A 129 -4.34 0.32 13.31
N ALA A 130 -4.62 1.61 13.59
CA ALA A 130 -5.90 2.27 13.28
C ALA A 130 -6.35 2.19 11.80
N LYS A 131 -5.45 1.88 10.88
CA LYS A 131 -5.73 1.60 9.46
C LYS A 131 -4.68 0.65 8.90
N ALA A 132 -4.93 -0.66 9.03
CA ALA A 132 -4.10 -1.72 8.44
C ALA A 132 -4.85 -2.48 7.35
N ILE A 133 -4.13 -2.82 6.29
CA ILE A 133 -4.53 -3.71 5.20
C ILE A 133 -3.67 -4.95 5.33
N ASP A 134 -4.33 -6.11 5.37
CA ASP A 134 -3.63 -7.39 5.38
C ASP A 134 -2.78 -7.56 4.09
N PRO A 135 -1.48 -7.87 4.21
CA PRO A 135 -0.58 -7.97 3.06
C PRO A 135 -0.99 -9.04 2.04
N ASN A 136 -1.61 -10.15 2.46
CA ASN A 136 -2.09 -11.18 1.53
C ASN A 136 -3.34 -10.72 0.79
N VAL A 137 -4.27 -10.07 1.49
CA VAL A 137 -5.45 -9.46 0.85
C VAL A 137 -5.02 -8.41 -0.17
N LEU A 138 -4.02 -7.59 0.18
CA LEU A 138 -3.45 -6.60 -0.73
C LEU A 138 -2.84 -7.25 -1.98
N ARG A 139 -2.08 -8.34 -1.83
CA ARG A 139 -1.49 -9.07 -2.97
C ARG A 139 -2.55 -9.51 -3.97
N VAL A 140 -3.61 -10.14 -3.49
CA VAL A 140 -4.74 -10.60 -4.34
C VAL A 140 -5.40 -9.42 -5.04
N ALA A 141 -5.63 -8.32 -4.32
CA ALA A 141 -6.20 -7.11 -4.91
C ALA A 141 -5.30 -6.49 -6.02
N CYS A 142 -3.99 -6.76 -5.96
CA CYS A 142 -3.02 -6.28 -6.94
C CYS A 142 -2.82 -7.20 -8.15
N GLU A 143 -3.45 -8.38 -8.21
CA GLU A 143 -3.33 -9.28 -9.37
C GLU A 143 -4.02 -8.72 -10.61
N ASN A 144 -5.19 -8.09 -10.44
CA ASN A 144 -6.00 -7.45 -11.47
C ASN A 144 -6.67 -6.15 -10.92
N PRO A 145 -5.88 -5.10 -10.65
CA PRO A 145 -6.29 -3.91 -9.89
C PRO A 145 -7.09 -2.85 -10.68
#